data_AF-A0AA97DY27-F1
#
_entry.id   AF-A0AA97DY27-F1
#
_cell.length_a   1.000
_cell.length_b   1.000
_cell.length_c   1.000
_cell.angle_alpha   90.00
_cell.angle_beta   90.00
_cell.angle_gamma   90.00
#
_symmetry.space_group_name_H-M   'P 1'
#
loop_
_entity.id
_entity.type
_entity.pdbx_description
1 polymer ?
#
loop_
_entity_poly.entity_id
_entity_poly.type
_entity_poly.pdbx_seq_one_letter_code
_entity_poly.pdbx_strand_id
1 'polypeptide(L)'
;MKWLKVNTVLLFSAALSFWTPISQADTQFRVIVDASGSMLISDPDKLTSEALRLISNLAPEEEATLGIWLFGEAPRVLLPESVVNKNTKAKLASYVDSYMTQDVQTDLEAIIKVLLETPSSNDLEYRF
;
A
#
# COMPACT_ATOMS: atom_id res chain seq x y z
N MET A 1 -34.70 0.54 55.77
CA MET A 1 -33.92 1.45 54.88
C MET A 1 -32.85 0.67 54.11
N LYS A 2 -33.23 -0.05 53.04
CA LYS A 2 -32.28 -0.78 52.17
C LYS A 2 -32.81 -0.82 50.72
N TRP A 3 -33.04 0.33 50.11
CA TRP A 3 -33.54 0.40 48.73
C TRP A 3 -32.80 1.47 47.89
N LEU A 4 -31.58 1.83 48.26
CA LEU A 4 -30.80 2.88 47.58
C LEU A 4 -29.41 2.42 47.12
N LYS A 5 -29.24 1.14 46.76
CA LYS A 5 -27.97 0.62 46.23
C LYS A 5 -28.07 -0.16 44.93
N VAL A 6 -29.27 -0.26 44.32
CA VAL A 6 -29.46 -1.07 43.10
C VAL A 6 -29.26 -0.25 41.82
N ASN A 7 -29.40 1.08 41.87
CA ASN A 7 -29.32 1.92 40.66
C ASN A 7 -27.91 2.37 40.25
N THR A 8 -26.86 2.01 41.00
CA THR A 8 -25.48 2.40 40.63
C THR A 8 -24.77 1.35 39.78
N VAL A 9 -25.26 0.11 39.76
CA VAL A 9 -24.62 -0.97 38.98
C VAL A 9 -24.99 -0.90 37.49
N LEU A 10 -26.10 -0.26 37.14
CA LEU A 10 -26.58 -0.19 35.75
C LEU A 10 -26.02 0.99 34.94
N LEU A 11 -25.33 1.93 35.58
CA LEU A 11 -24.69 3.07 34.90
C LEU A 11 -23.18 2.86 34.63
N PHE A 12 -22.57 1.81 35.19
CA PHE A 12 -21.15 1.52 34.96
C PHE A 12 -20.90 0.55 33.79
N SER A 13 -21.93 -0.14 33.32
CA SER A 13 -21.85 -1.14 32.24
C SER A 13 -22.11 -0.58 30.83
N ALA A 14 -22.46 0.71 30.71
CA ALA A 14 -22.77 1.33 29.41
C ALA A 14 -21.53 1.91 28.69
N ALA A 15 -20.33 1.86 29.27
CA ALA A 15 -19.15 2.56 28.74
C ALA A 15 -18.07 1.66 28.13
N LEU A 16 -18.24 0.33 28.08
CA LEU A 16 -17.21 -0.59 27.55
C LEU A 16 -17.55 -1.25 26.20
N SER A 17 -18.68 -0.88 25.58
CA SER A 17 -19.05 -1.40 24.26
C SER A 17 -18.77 -0.38 23.15
N PHE A 18 -17.60 0.26 23.17
CA PHE A 18 -16.98 0.62 21.89
C PHE A 18 -16.34 -0.65 21.35
N TRP A 19 -17.18 -1.53 20.78
CA TRP A 19 -16.71 -2.45 19.77
C TRP A 19 -16.18 -1.59 18.63
N THR A 20 -14.88 -1.30 18.68
CA THR A 20 -14.15 -0.87 17.49
C THR A 20 -14.39 -1.95 16.45
N PRO A 21 -14.97 -1.65 15.27
CA PRO A 21 -14.91 -2.60 14.19
C PRO A 21 -13.42 -2.90 13.98
N ILE A 22 -13.05 -4.16 14.14
CA ILE A 22 -11.76 -4.63 13.65
C ILE A 22 -11.88 -4.44 12.14
N SER A 23 -11.35 -3.31 11.64
CA SER A 23 -11.32 -3.04 10.21
C SER A 23 -10.33 -4.02 9.60
N GLN A 24 -10.81 -5.21 9.26
CA GLN A 24 -10.02 -6.24 8.63
C GLN A 24 -10.51 -6.40 7.19
N ALA A 25 -9.97 -5.55 6.33
CA ALA A 25 -9.28 -5.93 5.11
C ALA A 25 -8.48 -4.72 4.65
N ASP A 26 -7.38 -4.44 5.36
CA ASP A 26 -6.42 -3.40 5.00
C ASP A 26 -5.87 -3.78 3.61
N THR A 27 -6.40 -3.14 2.56
CA THR A 27 -6.23 -3.62 1.18
C THR A 27 -4.80 -3.36 0.77
N GLN A 28 -4.06 -4.40 0.40
CA GLN A 28 -2.66 -4.28 0.03
C GLN A 28 -2.48 -4.28 -1.48
N PHE A 29 -1.94 -3.18 -2.02
CA PHE A 29 -1.56 -3.05 -3.42
C PHE A 29 -0.04 -3.19 -3.57
N ARG A 30 0.40 -4.30 -4.17
CA ARG A 30 1.79 -4.50 -4.61
C ARG A 30 1.86 -4.48 -6.13
N VAL A 31 2.40 -3.40 -6.69
CA VAL A 31 2.46 -3.20 -8.14
C VAL A 31 3.88 -3.39 -8.63
N ILE A 32 4.06 -4.27 -9.62
CA ILE A 32 5.31 -4.41 -10.37
C ILE A 32 5.16 -3.75 -11.73
N VAL A 33 6.19 -3.01 -12.14
CA VAL A 33 6.20 -2.24 -13.36
C VAL A 33 7.44 -2.61 -14.16
N ASP A 34 7.24 -2.94 -15.44
CA ASP A 34 8.33 -3.21 -16.36
C ASP A 34 9.03 -1.90 -16.73
N ALA A 35 10.33 -1.82 -16.45
CA ALA A 35 11.19 -0.69 -16.79
C ALA A 35 12.27 -1.05 -17.83
N SER A 36 12.11 -2.20 -18.49
CA SER A 36 12.98 -2.66 -19.58
C SER A 36 12.89 -1.77 -20.82
N GLY A 37 13.94 -1.81 -21.63
CA GLY A 37 14.09 -0.98 -22.82
C GLY A 37 13.00 -1.20 -23.87
N SER A 38 12.33 -2.36 -23.89
CA SER A 38 11.16 -2.56 -24.77
C SER A 38 10.01 -1.61 -24.46
N MET A 39 9.91 -1.14 -23.21
CA MET A 39 8.85 -0.22 -22.80
C MET A 39 8.98 1.17 -23.43
N LEU A 40 10.17 1.55 -23.93
CA LEU A 40 10.34 2.76 -24.76
C LEU A 40 9.53 2.71 -26.07
N ILE A 41 9.28 1.50 -26.58
CA ILE A 41 8.53 1.27 -27.82
C ILE A 41 7.07 0.90 -27.51
N SER A 42 6.86 0.10 -26.47
CA SER A 42 5.54 -0.42 -26.09
C SER A 42 4.67 0.54 -25.29
N ASP A 43 5.28 1.50 -24.57
CA ASP A 43 4.57 2.55 -23.84
C ASP A 43 5.09 3.96 -24.24
N PRO A 44 4.93 4.36 -25.52
CA PRO A 44 5.48 5.63 -26.02
C PRO A 44 4.82 6.85 -25.38
N ASP A 45 3.56 6.72 -24.97
CA ASP A 45 2.78 7.79 -24.35
C ASP A 45 2.89 7.78 -22.81
N LYS A 46 3.71 6.88 -22.25
CA LYS A 46 3.92 6.69 -20.82
C LYS A 46 2.68 6.31 -20.02
N LEU A 47 1.67 5.65 -20.62
CA LEU A 47 0.40 5.19 -20.03
C LEU A 47 0.56 4.49 -18.68
N THR A 48 1.71 3.86 -18.43
CA THR A 48 2.08 3.30 -17.13
C THR A 48 1.96 4.33 -16.01
N SER A 49 2.37 5.57 -16.27
CA SER A 49 2.31 6.72 -15.38
C SER A 49 0.88 7.05 -14.97
N GLU A 50 -0.02 7.13 -15.94
CA GLU A 50 -1.44 7.39 -15.77
C GLU A 50 -2.13 6.24 -15.04
N ALA A 51 -1.75 4.99 -15.35
CA ALA A 51 -2.25 3.81 -14.67
C ALA A 51 -1.86 3.80 -13.18
N LEU A 52 -0.61 4.13 -12.85
CA LEU A 52 -0.15 4.24 -11.46
C LEU A 52 -0.88 5.36 -10.71
N ARG A 53 -1.09 6.51 -11.34
CA ARG A 53 -1.89 7.62 -10.78
C ARG A 53 -3.34 7.19 -10.54
N LEU A 54 -3.94 6.45 -11.47
CA LEU A 54 -5.30 5.92 -11.34
C LEU A 54 -5.40 4.94 -10.17
N ILE A 55 -4.49 3.95 -10.09
CA ILE A 55 -4.44 2.98 -8.98
C ILE A 55 -4.35 3.70 -7.64
N SER A 56 -3.44 4.68 -7.54
CA SER A 56 -3.28 5.46 -6.31
C SER A 56 -4.48 6.33 -5.95
N ASN A 57 -5.28 6.75 -6.93
CA ASN A 57 -6.50 7.52 -6.68
C ASN A 57 -7.70 6.64 -6.31
N LEU A 58 -7.74 5.40 -6.83
CA LEU A 58 -8.79 4.43 -6.51
C LEU A 58 -8.52 3.71 -5.18
N ALA A 59 -7.27 3.66 -4.72
CA ALA A 59 -6.94 3.07 -3.44
C ALA A 59 -7.58 3.88 -2.28
N PRO A 60 -8.34 3.21 -1.38
CA PRO A 60 -8.91 3.83 -0.20
C PRO A 60 -7.85 4.54 0.66
N GLU A 61 -8.09 5.80 1.03
CA GLU A 61 -7.17 6.50 1.93
C GLU A 61 -7.26 5.92 3.35
N GLU A 62 -6.11 5.78 4.02
CA GLU A 62 -5.94 5.26 5.39
C GLU A 62 -6.40 3.80 5.63
N GLU A 63 -6.99 3.13 4.62
CA GLU A 63 -7.50 1.74 4.70
C GLU A 63 -6.80 0.79 3.70
N ALA A 64 -5.78 1.29 3.02
CA ALA A 64 -5.01 0.52 2.05
C ALA A 64 -3.53 0.88 2.10
N THR A 65 -2.69 -0.07 1.69
CA THR A 65 -1.25 0.11 1.52
C THR A 65 -0.87 0.01 0.06
N LEU A 66 0.11 0.81 -0.37
CA LEU A 66 0.59 0.84 -1.75
C LEU A 66 2.12 0.77 -1.77
N GLY A 67 2.63 -0.22 -2.48
CA GLY A 67 4.05 -0.36 -2.83
C GLY A 67 4.22 -0.58 -4.33
N ILE A 68 5.30 -0.02 -4.88
CA ILE A 68 5.59 -0.11 -6.31
C ILE A 68 7.06 -0.46 -6.52
N TRP A 69 7.29 -1.46 -7.35
CA TRP A 69 8.60 -1.95 -7.72
C TRP A 69 8.77 -1.94 -9.23
N LEU A 70 10.00 -1.66 -9.67
CA LEU A 70 10.41 -1.76 -11.06
C LEU A 70 11.17 -3.07 -11.27
N PHE A 71 10.96 -3.69 -12.42
CA PHE A 71 11.77 -4.81 -12.89
C PHE A 71 12.33 -4.53 -14.28
N GLY A 72 13.46 -5.15 -14.59
CA GLY A 72 14.28 -4.87 -15.75
C GLY A 72 15.58 -5.66 -15.61
N GLU A 73 16.74 -5.02 -15.59
CA GLU A 73 18.02 -5.71 -15.37
C GLU A 73 18.20 -6.07 -13.88
N ALA A 74 17.69 -5.23 -12.98
CA ALA A 74 17.71 -5.48 -11.55
C ALA A 74 16.43 -4.94 -10.87
N PRO A 75 15.87 -5.64 -9.86
CA PRO A 75 14.75 -5.16 -9.07
C PRO A 75 15.04 -3.84 -8.38
N ARG A 76 14.12 -2.87 -8.44
CA ARG A 76 14.22 -1.59 -7.73
C ARG A 76 12.92 -1.22 -7.06
N VAL A 77 12.99 -0.54 -5.93
CA VAL A 77 11.82 0.02 -5.26
C VAL A 77 11.58 1.42 -5.82
N LEU A 78 10.40 1.65 -6.43
CA LEU A 78 9.97 2.99 -6.84
C LEU A 78 9.28 3.70 -5.68
N LEU A 79 8.36 3.01 -5.03
CA LEU A 79 7.62 3.49 -3.87
C LEU A 79 7.62 2.38 -2.81
N PRO A 80 8.29 2.58 -1.66
CA PRO A 80 8.19 1.64 -0.55
C PRO A 80 6.73 1.49 -0.11
N GLU A 81 6.36 0.27 0.26
CA GLU A 81 5.03 -0.04 0.78
C GLU A 81 4.69 0.88 1.96
N SER A 82 3.59 1.62 1.84
CA SER A 82 3.12 2.56 2.86
C SER A 82 1.62 2.77 2.77
N VAL A 83 1.01 3.23 3.86
CA VAL A 83 -0.42 3.59 3.90
C VAL A 83 -0.72 4.65 2.84
N VAL A 84 -1.83 4.47 2.14
CA VAL A 84 -2.32 5.40 1.12
C VAL A 84 -2.86 6.64 1.81
N ASN A 85 -2.15 7.74 1.64
CA ASN A 85 -2.55 9.06 2.11
C ASN A 85 -2.06 10.13 1.12
N LYS A 86 -2.43 11.38 1.36
CA LYS A 86 -2.05 12.51 0.47
C LYS A 86 -0.54 12.63 0.22
N ASN A 87 0.29 12.32 1.22
CA ASN A 87 1.75 12.35 1.07
C ASN A 87 2.25 11.20 0.18
N THR A 88 1.73 9.99 0.35
CA THR A 88 2.04 8.84 -0.49
C THR A 88 1.62 9.10 -1.95
N LYS A 89 0.43 9.66 -2.17
CA LYS A 89 -0.05 10.05 -3.51
C LYS A 89 0.85 11.11 -4.16
N ALA A 90 1.28 12.12 -3.40
CA ALA A 90 2.19 13.16 -3.89
C ALA A 90 3.59 12.60 -4.23
N LYS A 91 4.13 11.72 -3.39
CA LYS A 91 5.40 11.02 -3.66
C LYS A 91 5.31 10.21 -4.94
N LEU A 92 4.24 9.43 -5.11
CA LEU A 92 4.03 8.67 -6.32
C LEU A 92 3.99 9.55 -7.56
N ALA A 93 3.24 10.65 -7.52
CA ALA A 93 3.19 11.59 -8.64
C ALA A 93 4.59 12.11 -9.03
N SER A 94 5.45 12.42 -8.05
CA SER A 94 6.82 12.86 -8.32
C SER A 94 7.73 11.77 -8.92
N TYR A 95 7.55 10.51 -8.51
CA TYR A 95 8.32 9.39 -9.04
C TYR A 95 7.91 9.01 -10.45
N VAL A 96 6.61 9.03 -10.71
CA VAL A 96 6.03 8.77 -12.03
C VAL A 96 6.57 9.77 -13.06
N ASP A 97 6.74 11.03 -12.68
CA ASP A 97 7.23 12.07 -13.61
C ASP A 97 8.73 11.96 -13.91
N SER A 98 9.50 11.20 -13.12
CA SER A 98 10.97 11.20 -13.15
C SER A 98 11.61 9.86 -13.49
N TYR A 99 10.89 8.74 -13.47
CA TYR A 99 11.50 7.44 -13.75
C TYR A 99 11.83 7.27 -15.24
N MET A 100 12.93 6.60 -15.52
CA MET A 100 13.47 6.36 -16.87
C MET A 100 13.54 4.85 -17.13
N THR A 101 13.11 4.44 -18.31
CA THR A 101 13.23 3.06 -18.79
C THR A 101 14.52 2.91 -19.58
N GLN A 102 15.56 2.36 -18.95
CA GLN A 102 16.91 2.24 -19.55
C GLN A 102 17.49 0.83 -19.43
N ASP A 103 16.76 -0.10 -18.82
CA ASP A 103 17.27 -1.43 -18.53
C ASP A 103 17.38 -2.26 -19.81
N VAL A 104 18.51 -2.93 -20.03
CA VAL A 104 18.78 -3.66 -21.28
C VAL A 104 18.08 -5.03 -21.31
N GLN A 105 17.65 -5.52 -20.15
CA GLN A 105 17.10 -6.86 -19.97
C GLN A 105 15.80 -6.84 -19.16
N THR A 106 15.10 -7.98 -19.15
CA THR A 106 13.88 -8.20 -18.38
C THR A 106 14.08 -9.41 -17.47
N ASP A 107 14.17 -9.17 -16.16
CA ASP A 107 14.28 -10.19 -15.13
C ASP A 107 13.04 -10.14 -14.19
N LEU A 108 11.98 -10.80 -14.65
CA LEU A 108 10.74 -10.96 -13.88
C LEU A 108 10.96 -11.89 -12.66
N GLU A 109 11.84 -12.89 -12.78
CA GLU A 109 12.05 -13.87 -11.71
C GLU A 109 12.69 -13.22 -10.49
N ALA A 110 13.69 -12.35 -10.70
CA ALA A 110 14.35 -11.63 -9.63
C ALA A 110 13.38 -10.75 -8.84
N ILE A 111 12.47 -10.02 -9.50
CA ILE A 111 11.51 -9.19 -8.77
C ILE A 111 10.49 -10.01 -8.00
N ILE A 112 10.04 -11.15 -8.55
CA ILE A 112 9.11 -12.05 -7.84
C ILE A 112 9.76 -12.61 -6.59
N LYS A 113 11.04 -13.03 -6.65
CA LYS A 113 11.80 -13.48 -5.48
C LYS A 113 11.88 -12.39 -4.40
N VAL A 114 12.25 -11.17 -4.80
CA VAL A 114 12.31 -10.02 -3.90
C VAL A 114 10.95 -9.75 -3.23
N LEU A 115 9.85 -9.83 -3.99
CA LEU A 115 8.51 -9.60 -3.44
C LEU A 115 8.03 -10.68 -2.47
N LEU A 116 8.41 -11.94 -2.72
CA LEU A 116 8.10 -13.05 -1.81
C LEU A 116 8.88 -12.95 -0.50
N GLU A 117 10.07 -12.36 -0.53
CA GLU A 117 10.91 -12.12 0.65
C GLU A 117 10.57 -10.80 1.38
N THR A 118 9.90 -9.86 0.70
CA THR A 118 9.53 -8.57 1.27
C THR A 118 8.31 -8.74 2.19
N PRO A 119 8.46 -8.56 3.53
CA PRO A 119 7.35 -8.71 4.47
C PRO A 119 6.22 -7.71 4.18
N SER A 120 4.98 -8.06 4.55
CA SER A 120 3.87 -7.10 4.50
C SER A 120 4.08 -6.00 5.53
N SER A 121 3.72 -4.74 5.21
CA SER A 121 3.67 -3.67 6.19
C SER A 121 2.77 -4.03 7.38
N ASN A 122 1.74 -4.85 7.14
CA ASN A 122 0.80 -5.30 8.16
C ASN A 122 1.45 -6.33 9.09
N ASP A 123 2.40 -7.13 8.58
CA ASP A 123 3.17 -8.07 9.41
C ASP A 123 4.11 -7.36 10.38
N LEU A 124 4.43 -6.07 10.17
CA LEU A 124 5.27 -5.28 11.07
C LEU A 124 4.49 -4.75 12.28
N GLU A 125 3.17 -4.62 12.18
CA GLU A 125 2.31 -4.10 13.25
C GLU A 125 1.99 -5.17 14.32
N TYR A 126 2.02 -6.46 13.96
CA TYR A 126 1.73 -7.59 14.86
C TYR A 126 2.97 -8.17 15.59
N ARG A 127 4.14 -7.51 15.53
CA ARG A 127 5.40 -8.03 16.09
C ARG A 127 5.79 -7.49 17.48
N PHE A 128 4.85 -6.91 18.24
CA PHE A 128 5.10 -6.37 19.58
C PHE A 128 4.21 -6.99 20.66
#